data_AF-A0A1F6R4M6-F1
#
_entry.id   AF-A0A1F6R4M6-F1
#
_cell.length_a   1.000
_cell.length_b   1.000
_cell.length_c   1.000
_cell.angle_alpha   90.00
_cell.angle_beta   90.00
_cell.angle_gamma   90.00
#
_symmetry.space_group_name_H-M   'P 1'
#
loop_
_entity.id
_entity.type
_entity.pdbx_description
1 polymer ?
#
loop_
_entity_poly.entity_id
_entity_poly.type
_entity_poly.pdbx_seq_one_letter_code
_entity_poly.pdbx_strand_id
1 'polypeptide(L)'
;MHFTKREVFSIFLLLIIGLLALGAWQAFFGAMANPGISDIWQPMLWFALLAACFFLGAVVWTNRSFSIAGAALVFLPGLLFLYSWEYAVAGAASAGLIFLSSLHIARESEERLRFHFFKNVRAGQFLFVLGFSLLLSGGYFVFLQDASWEELVPRFRIGEEMTVVIFKAASVVNPSFASLSEGDVTVDEFLLSLEKRKGQDASEQALPQAAPGMNALDLGLLFDARQEQVAQALFLQAGREQIATLTGRPVAGEEKISDVLSLALQTKLIALLSGGKAAQHIPSQAIPFFLSLLLFLTLLTFVSLVAPLCILVAHGIFRLALWLGWLRLDTASVQQEKLAA
;
A
#
# COMPACT_ATOMS: atom_id res chain seq x y z
N MET A 1 23.27 7.84 38.29
CA MET A 1 23.39 7.08 37.03
C MET A 1 23.90 8.04 35.96
N HIS A 2 25.06 7.78 35.38
CA HIS A 2 25.56 8.57 34.24
C HIS A 2 25.04 7.93 32.95
N PHE A 3 24.15 8.62 32.24
CA PHE A 3 23.69 8.17 30.93
C PHE A 3 24.79 8.36 29.89
N THR A 4 24.97 7.35 29.04
CA THR A 4 25.83 7.46 27.86
C THR A 4 25.20 8.36 26.81
N LYS A 5 26.00 8.96 25.90
CA LYS A 5 25.49 9.80 24.81
C LYS A 5 24.44 9.08 23.94
N ARG A 6 24.63 7.77 23.74
CA ARG A 6 23.69 6.91 23.01
C ARG A 6 22.35 6.76 23.73
N GLU A 7 22.36 6.60 25.05
CA GLU A 7 21.13 6.51 25.84
C GLU A 7 20.37 7.83 25.84
N VAL A 8 21.07 8.97 25.94
CA VAL A 8 20.45 10.30 25.80
C VAL A 8 19.78 10.44 24.43
N PHE A 9 20.47 10.03 23.35
CA PHE A 9 19.89 10.03 22.01
C PHE A 9 18.69 9.07 21.88
N SER A 10 18.74 7.91 22.54
CA SER A 10 17.62 6.96 22.57
C SER A 10 16.39 7.53 23.27
N ILE A 11 16.57 8.21 24.41
CA ILE A 11 15.49 8.87 25.15
C ILE A 11 14.88 9.99 24.30
N PHE A 12 15.72 10.82 23.67
CA PHE A 12 15.27 11.86 22.76
C PHE A 12 14.45 11.30 21.59
N LEU A 13 14.90 10.20 21.00
CA LEU A 13 14.19 9.54 19.92
C LEU A 13 12.85 8.95 20.37
N LEU A 14 12.76 8.38 21.57
CA LEU A 14 11.50 7.91 22.13
C LEU A 14 10.51 9.07 22.34
N LEU A 15 10.98 10.23 22.80
CA LEU A 15 10.15 11.42 22.91
C LEU A 15 9.60 11.84 21.54
N ILE A 16 10.44 11.88 20.51
CA ILE A 16 10.01 12.16 19.13
C ILE A 16 8.99 11.14 18.65
N ILE A 17 9.23 9.83 18.85
CA ILE A 17 8.29 8.77 18.46
C ILE A 17 6.94 8.96 19.17
N GLY A 18 6.93 9.31 20.46
CA GLY A 18 5.71 9.60 21.19
C GLY A 18 4.93 10.79 20.61
N LEU A 19 5.62 11.89 20.28
CA LEU A 19 5.00 13.06 19.65
C LEU A 19 4.47 12.76 18.24
N LEU A 20 5.27 12.06 17.42
CA LEU A 20 4.87 11.64 16.07
C LEU A 20 3.68 10.68 16.12
N ALA A 21 3.67 9.74 17.05
CA ALA A 21 2.56 8.81 17.23
C ALA A 21 1.29 9.55 17.65
N LEU A 22 1.37 10.47 18.61
CA LEU A 22 0.23 11.29 19.02
C LEU A 22 -0.34 12.10 17.84
N GLY A 23 0.53 12.78 17.07
CA GLY A 23 0.14 13.52 15.88
C GLY A 23 -0.46 12.64 14.79
N ALA A 24 0.10 11.44 14.57
CA ALA A 24 -0.39 10.48 13.60
C ALA A 24 -1.79 9.97 13.96
N TRP A 25 -2.01 9.60 15.23
CA TRP A 25 -3.31 9.15 15.70
C TRP A 25 -4.36 10.27 15.68
N GLN A 26 -3.98 11.50 16.04
CA GLN A 26 -4.86 12.66 15.92
C GLN A 26 -5.27 12.91 14.46
N ALA A 27 -4.31 12.87 13.54
CA ALA A 27 -4.58 13.05 12.10
C ALA A 27 -5.44 11.91 11.54
N PHE A 28 -5.16 10.67 11.96
CA PHE A 28 -5.95 9.50 11.56
C PHE A 28 -7.40 9.62 12.01
N PHE A 29 -7.63 9.94 13.28
CA PHE A 29 -8.97 10.11 13.81
C PHE A 29 -9.68 11.32 13.17
N GLY A 30 -8.97 12.43 12.95
CA GLY A 30 -9.50 13.60 12.25
C GLY A 30 -9.97 13.28 10.83
N ALA A 31 -9.18 12.50 10.08
CA ALA A 31 -9.53 12.05 8.74
C ALA A 31 -10.72 11.08 8.74
N MET A 32 -10.81 10.20 9.75
CA MET A 32 -11.91 9.24 9.89
C MET A 32 -13.24 9.90 10.33
N ALA A 33 -13.18 10.96 11.12
CA ALA A 33 -14.35 11.68 11.62
C ALA A 33 -14.94 12.66 10.59
N ASN A 34 -14.10 13.24 9.70
CA ASN A 34 -14.52 14.26 8.74
C ASN A 34 -14.23 13.81 7.29
N PRO A 35 -15.07 12.95 6.69
CA PRO A 35 -14.85 12.43 5.35
C PRO A 35 -14.89 13.49 4.23
N GLY A 36 -15.44 14.69 4.50
CA GLY A 36 -15.56 15.77 3.52
C GLY A 36 -14.32 16.67 3.36
N ILE A 37 -13.29 16.50 4.20
CA ILE A 37 -12.05 17.31 4.18
C ILE A 37 -10.83 16.38 4.11
N SER A 38 -10.98 15.16 3.55
CA SER A 38 -10.02 14.09 3.83
C SER A 38 -8.67 14.27 3.11
N ASP A 39 -7.80 15.09 3.68
CA ASP A 39 -6.37 15.09 3.40
C ASP A 39 -5.75 13.81 3.98
N ILE A 40 -5.99 12.67 3.30
CA ILE A 40 -5.38 11.36 3.62
C ILE A 40 -3.84 11.45 3.67
N TRP A 41 -3.28 12.44 2.97
CA TRP A 41 -1.86 12.78 2.98
C TRP A 41 -1.32 13.11 4.37
N GLN A 42 -2.11 13.77 5.22
CA GLN A 42 -1.64 14.17 6.55
C GLN A 42 -1.34 12.97 7.46
N PRO A 43 -2.28 12.04 7.75
CA PRO A 43 -1.96 10.85 8.55
C PRO A 43 -0.89 10.00 7.89
N MET A 44 -0.89 9.88 6.55
CA MET A 44 0.14 9.15 5.83
C MET A 44 1.54 9.71 6.07
N LEU A 45 1.71 11.04 6.03
CA LEU A 45 2.99 11.69 6.31
C LEU A 45 3.44 11.46 7.77
N TRP A 46 2.54 11.64 8.73
CA TRP A 46 2.86 11.43 10.15
C TRP A 46 3.28 9.99 10.44
N PHE A 47 2.56 9.02 9.88
CA PHE A 47 2.89 7.60 10.04
C PHE A 47 4.18 7.21 9.31
N ALA A 48 4.47 7.80 8.15
CA ALA A 48 5.74 7.59 7.46
C ALA A 48 6.94 8.11 8.28
N LEU A 49 6.82 9.31 8.86
CA LEU A 49 7.84 9.88 9.76
C LEU A 49 8.00 9.03 11.03
N LEU A 50 6.88 8.58 11.61
CA LEU A 50 6.89 7.67 12.77
C LEU A 50 7.65 6.38 12.46
N ALA A 51 7.38 5.75 11.31
CA ALA A 51 8.07 4.55 10.87
C ALA A 51 9.58 4.80 10.65
N ALA A 52 9.96 5.92 10.04
CA ALA A 52 11.36 6.28 9.87
C ALA A 52 12.08 6.46 11.22
N CYS A 53 11.48 7.18 12.17
CA CYS A 53 12.02 7.33 13.52
C CYS A 53 12.07 5.99 14.28
N PHE A 54 11.07 5.12 14.11
CA PHE A 54 11.08 3.79 14.70
C PHE A 54 12.24 2.94 14.16
N PHE A 55 12.46 2.90 12.84
CA PHE A 55 13.57 2.14 12.25
C PHE A 55 14.93 2.67 12.69
N LEU A 56 15.08 3.99 12.78
CA LEU A 56 16.28 4.60 13.38
C LEU A 56 16.46 4.13 14.83
N GLY A 57 15.37 4.08 15.58
CA GLY A 57 15.36 3.66 16.98
C GLY A 57 15.74 2.20 17.14
N ALA A 58 15.14 1.31 16.35
CA ALA A 58 15.44 -0.12 16.37
C ALA A 58 16.93 -0.43 16.17
N VAL A 59 17.64 0.40 15.40
CA VAL A 59 19.10 0.29 15.22
C VAL A 59 19.87 0.86 16.43
N VAL A 60 19.37 1.94 17.03
CA VAL A 60 20.04 2.66 18.11
C VAL A 60 19.79 2.04 19.48
N TRP A 61 18.68 1.35 19.71
CA TRP A 61 18.34 0.75 20.99
C TRP A 61 19.17 -0.50 21.27
N THR A 62 20.15 -0.39 22.17
CA THR A 62 20.85 -1.56 22.75
C THR A 62 20.00 -2.27 23.78
N ASN A 63 19.30 -1.49 24.60
CA ASN A 63 18.60 -2.03 25.76
C ASN A 63 17.19 -2.46 25.37
N ARG A 64 16.81 -3.67 25.77
CA ARG A 64 15.47 -4.23 25.55
C ARG A 64 14.35 -3.30 26.03
N SER A 65 14.58 -2.55 27.11
CA SER A 65 13.62 -1.58 27.65
C SER A 65 13.27 -0.46 26.67
N PHE A 66 14.24 0.05 25.91
CA PHE A 66 13.97 1.09 24.92
C PHE A 66 13.19 0.55 23.72
N SER A 67 13.49 -0.69 23.30
CA SER A 67 12.73 -1.37 22.24
C SER A 67 11.27 -1.62 22.64
N ILE A 68 11.03 -2.05 23.89
CA ILE A 68 9.67 -2.21 24.43
C ILE A 68 8.96 -0.86 24.48
N ALA A 69 9.61 0.18 25.01
CA ALA A 69 9.04 1.52 25.08
C ALA A 69 8.70 2.07 23.69
N GLY A 70 9.60 1.89 22.71
CA GLY A 70 9.39 2.33 21.33
C GLY A 70 8.21 1.63 20.67
N ALA A 71 8.09 0.31 20.83
CA ALA A 71 6.94 -0.45 20.32
C ALA A 71 5.62 -0.04 21.00
N ALA A 72 5.64 0.16 22.32
CA ALA A 72 4.46 0.61 23.07
C ALA A 72 4.02 2.02 22.65
N LEU A 73 4.96 2.96 22.46
CA LEU A 73 4.64 4.35 22.08
C LEU A 73 3.97 4.48 20.71
N VAL A 74 4.17 3.54 19.78
CA VAL A 74 3.45 3.54 18.49
C VAL A 74 1.96 3.26 18.69
N PHE A 75 1.62 2.41 19.66
CA PHE A 75 0.25 1.96 19.94
C PHE A 75 -0.49 2.82 20.97
N LEU A 76 0.18 3.18 22.08
CA LEU A 76 -0.43 3.79 23.27
C LEU A 76 -1.27 5.04 22.97
N PRO A 77 -0.83 6.00 22.13
CA PRO A 77 -1.64 7.18 21.85
C PRO A 77 -2.98 6.84 21.19
N GLY A 78 -3.05 5.75 20.41
CA GLY A 78 -4.31 5.30 19.81
C GLY A 78 -5.37 4.91 20.84
N LEU A 79 -4.98 4.43 22.03
CA LEU A 79 -5.93 4.11 23.11
C LEU A 79 -6.61 5.37 23.67
N LEU A 80 -5.99 6.54 23.53
CA LEU A 80 -6.59 7.81 23.96
C LEU A 80 -7.77 8.21 23.05
N PHE A 81 -7.75 7.77 21.79
CA PHE A 81 -8.79 8.07 20.80
C PHE A 81 -9.79 6.91 20.66
N LEU A 82 -9.35 5.67 20.84
CA LEU A 82 -10.13 4.45 20.63
C LEU A 82 -10.21 3.66 21.93
N TYR A 83 -11.24 3.95 22.73
CA TYR A 83 -11.49 3.27 23.99
C TYR A 83 -12.30 1.98 23.76
N SER A 84 -11.64 0.93 23.25
CA SER A 84 -12.21 -0.41 23.11
C SER A 84 -11.20 -1.49 23.49
N TRP A 85 -11.69 -2.57 24.11
CA TRP A 85 -10.88 -3.73 24.48
C TRP A 85 -10.34 -4.46 23.25
N GLU A 86 -11.08 -4.46 22.14
CA GLU A 86 -10.69 -5.11 20.89
C GLU A 86 -9.48 -4.42 20.27
N TYR A 87 -9.49 -3.08 20.28
CA TYR A 87 -8.33 -2.28 19.88
C TYR A 87 -7.15 -2.49 20.84
N ALA A 88 -7.39 -2.63 22.16
CA ALA A 88 -6.32 -2.93 23.10
C ALA A 88 -5.66 -4.29 22.82
N VAL A 89 -6.45 -5.34 22.51
CA VAL A 89 -5.93 -6.67 22.15
C VAL A 89 -5.17 -6.63 20.82
N ALA A 90 -5.77 -6.06 19.77
CA ALA A 90 -5.14 -5.92 18.47
C ALA A 90 -3.86 -5.07 18.54
N GLY A 91 -3.90 -4.00 19.33
CA GLY A 91 -2.77 -3.11 19.56
C GLY A 91 -1.65 -3.75 20.37
N ALA A 92 -1.97 -4.57 21.39
CA ALA A 92 -0.97 -5.36 22.10
C ALA A 92 -0.30 -6.40 21.20
N ALA A 93 -1.06 -7.10 20.36
CA ALA A 93 -0.51 -8.03 19.38
C ALA A 93 0.40 -7.30 18.36
N SER A 94 -0.04 -6.14 17.89
CA SER A 94 0.71 -5.27 16.98
C SER A 94 2.02 -4.76 17.60
N ALA A 95 1.97 -4.29 18.85
CA ALA A 95 3.15 -3.88 19.60
C ALA A 95 4.12 -5.05 19.81
N GLY A 96 3.60 -6.27 20.02
CA GLY A 96 4.40 -7.50 20.05
C GLY A 96 5.15 -7.74 18.74
N LEU A 97 4.49 -7.63 17.60
CA LEU A 97 5.12 -7.77 16.27
C LEU A 97 6.15 -6.68 15.99
N ILE A 98 5.85 -5.42 16.34
CA ILE A 98 6.77 -4.28 16.21
C ILE A 98 7.99 -4.47 17.12
N PHE A 99 7.80 -4.97 18.34
CA PHE A 99 8.90 -5.33 19.23
C PHE A 99 9.77 -6.46 18.65
N LEU A 100 9.16 -7.54 18.12
CA LEU A 100 9.89 -8.62 17.46
C LEU A 100 10.68 -8.12 16.23
N SER A 101 10.14 -7.16 15.50
CA SER A 101 10.87 -6.46 14.42
C SER A 101 12.14 -5.80 14.94
N SER A 102 12.05 -5.05 16.04
CA SER A 102 13.23 -4.41 16.65
C SER A 102 14.28 -5.42 17.12
N LEU A 103 13.87 -6.57 17.65
CA LEU A 103 14.78 -7.64 18.04
C LEU A 103 15.48 -8.27 16.82
N HIS A 104 14.77 -8.48 15.72
CA HIS A 104 15.39 -8.98 14.48
C HIS A 104 16.41 -7.99 13.92
N ILE A 105 16.12 -6.68 13.95
CA ILE A 105 17.06 -5.64 13.51
C ILE A 105 18.30 -5.60 14.40
N ALA A 106 18.12 -5.68 15.72
CA ALA A 106 19.22 -5.71 16.69
C ALA A 106 20.11 -6.94 16.48
N ARG A 107 19.50 -8.13 16.38
CA ARG A 107 20.22 -9.39 16.15
C ARG A 107 21.02 -9.37 14.84
N GLU A 108 20.40 -8.92 13.75
CA GLU A 108 21.08 -8.78 12.45
C GLU A 108 22.25 -7.78 12.51
N SER A 109 22.14 -6.75 13.36
CA SER A 109 23.21 -5.78 13.58
C SER A 109 24.37 -6.34 14.40
N GLU A 110 24.12 -7.28 15.30
CA GLU A 110 25.14 -7.91 16.16
C GLU A 110 25.88 -9.05 15.44
N GLU A 111 25.20 -9.84 14.62
CA GLU A 111 25.78 -11.01 13.95
C GLU A 111 26.68 -10.64 12.74
N ARG A 112 26.56 -9.43 12.19
CA ARG A 112 27.30 -9.02 10.99
C ARG A 112 28.64 -8.36 11.29
N LEU A 113 29.69 -8.86 10.63
CA LEU A 113 31.05 -8.28 10.65
C LEU A 113 31.15 -6.84 10.16
N ARG A 114 30.25 -6.41 9.27
CA ARG A 114 30.21 -5.05 8.72
C ARG A 114 28.81 -4.47 8.86
N PHE A 115 28.71 -3.38 9.60
CA PHE A 115 27.46 -2.67 9.82
C PHE A 115 26.92 -2.08 8.50
N HIS A 116 25.73 -2.49 8.09
CA HIS A 116 25.02 -1.95 6.93
C HIS A 116 23.58 -1.61 7.33
N PHE A 117 23.31 -0.34 7.64
CA PHE A 117 22.01 0.13 8.13
C PHE A 117 20.83 -0.43 7.35
N PHE A 118 20.82 -0.26 6.03
CA PHE A 118 19.70 -0.67 5.18
C PHE A 118 19.45 -2.18 5.23
N LYS A 119 20.51 -3.00 5.21
CA LYS A 119 20.37 -4.47 5.26
C LYS A 119 19.86 -4.93 6.62
N ASN A 120 20.38 -4.32 7.69
CA ASN A 120 19.99 -4.66 9.06
C ASN A 120 18.51 -4.33 9.30
N VAL A 121 18.06 -3.15 8.89
CA VAL A 121 16.65 -2.74 9.05
C VAL A 121 15.72 -3.59 8.18
N ARG A 122 16.15 -3.93 6.95
CA ARG A 122 15.36 -4.76 6.02
C ARG A 122 15.05 -6.15 6.60
N ALA A 123 15.90 -6.70 7.47
CA ALA A 123 15.65 -8.00 8.11
C ALA A 123 14.41 -7.99 9.02
N GLY A 124 14.15 -6.88 9.73
CA GLY A 124 12.97 -6.74 10.59
C GLY A 124 11.77 -6.05 9.93
N GLN A 125 11.92 -5.50 8.73
CA GLN A 125 10.89 -4.63 8.12
C GLN A 125 9.53 -5.31 8.01
N PHE A 126 9.48 -6.59 7.63
CA PHE A 126 8.22 -7.29 7.38
C PHE A 126 7.36 -7.40 8.65
N LEU A 127 7.98 -7.71 9.79
CA LEU A 127 7.29 -7.78 11.08
C LEU A 127 6.76 -6.41 11.52
N PHE A 128 7.51 -5.35 11.25
CA PHE A 128 7.04 -3.99 11.50
C PHE A 128 5.82 -3.67 10.63
N VAL A 129 5.92 -3.91 9.32
CA VAL A 129 4.82 -3.65 8.37
C VAL A 129 3.57 -4.45 8.74
N LEU A 130 3.72 -5.71 9.14
CA LEU A 130 2.64 -6.57 9.58
C LEU A 130 1.96 -6.03 10.86
N GLY A 131 2.75 -5.73 11.89
CA GLY A 131 2.24 -5.19 13.15
C GLY A 131 1.61 -3.82 12.97
N PHE A 132 2.20 -2.97 12.14
CA PHE A 132 1.69 -1.64 11.86
C PHE A 132 0.38 -1.66 11.06
N SER A 133 0.26 -2.56 10.07
CA SER A 133 -0.97 -2.74 9.31
C SER A 133 -2.09 -3.26 10.18
N LEU A 134 -1.79 -4.23 11.07
CA LEU A 134 -2.75 -4.77 12.04
C LEU A 134 -3.24 -3.70 13.02
N LEU A 135 -2.34 -2.82 13.47
CA LEU A 135 -2.65 -1.72 14.38
C LEU A 135 -3.66 -0.75 13.77
N LEU A 136 -3.39 -0.30 12.53
CA LEU A 136 -4.26 0.63 11.82
C LEU A 136 -5.61 0.00 11.44
N SER A 137 -5.61 -1.24 10.95
CA SER A 137 -6.85 -1.94 10.63
C SER A 137 -7.69 -2.23 11.88
N GLY A 138 -7.05 -2.55 13.01
CA GLY A 138 -7.73 -2.72 14.29
C GLY A 138 -8.35 -1.41 14.78
N GLY A 139 -7.64 -0.29 14.61
CA GLY A 139 -8.18 1.02 14.94
C GLY A 139 -9.38 1.40 14.05
N TYR A 140 -9.29 1.08 12.76
CA TYR A 140 -10.37 1.28 11.79
C TYR A 140 -11.60 0.40 12.09
N PHE A 141 -11.39 -0.86 12.48
CA PHE A 141 -12.47 -1.77 12.88
C PHE A 141 -13.29 -1.20 14.02
N VAL A 142 -12.63 -0.82 15.12
CA VAL A 142 -13.31 -0.25 16.30
C VAL A 142 -14.02 1.06 15.96
N PHE A 143 -13.46 1.86 15.06
CA PHE A 143 -14.12 3.08 14.63
C PHE A 143 -15.43 2.81 13.85
N LEU A 144 -15.49 1.71 13.08
CA LEU A 144 -16.64 1.39 12.23
C LEU A 144 -17.68 0.46 12.85
N GLN A 145 -17.35 -0.23 13.93
CA GLN A 145 -18.25 -1.21 14.54
C GLN A 145 -19.62 -0.62 14.94
N ASP A 146 -19.64 0.68 15.24
CA ASP A 146 -20.83 1.42 15.66
C ASP A 146 -21.47 2.22 14.51
N ALA A 147 -20.88 2.20 13.31
CA ALA A 147 -21.36 2.94 12.16
C ALA A 147 -22.50 2.21 11.42
N SER A 148 -23.54 2.95 11.07
CA SER A 148 -24.66 2.43 10.26
C SER A 148 -24.24 2.17 8.81
N TRP A 149 -24.92 1.25 8.13
CA TRP A 149 -24.62 0.90 6.72
C TRP A 149 -24.71 2.11 5.79
N GLU A 150 -25.67 3.00 6.04
CA GLU A 150 -25.88 4.24 5.30
C GLU A 150 -24.68 5.20 5.42
N GLU A 151 -23.93 5.13 6.53
CA GLU A 151 -22.73 5.93 6.77
C GLU A 151 -21.46 5.27 6.18
N LEU A 152 -21.47 3.95 6.01
CA LEU A 152 -20.37 3.19 5.43
C LEU A 152 -20.31 3.33 3.91
N VAL A 153 -21.46 3.36 3.22
CA VAL A 153 -21.54 3.41 1.75
C VAL A 153 -20.82 4.62 1.13
N PRO A 154 -20.95 5.86 1.64
CA PRO A 154 -20.22 7.01 1.12
C PRO A 154 -18.70 6.91 1.29
N ARG A 155 -18.20 6.21 2.32
CA ARG A 155 -16.76 6.07 2.59
C ARG A 155 -16.03 5.22 1.54
N PHE A 156 -16.75 4.36 0.81
CA PHE A 156 -16.22 3.63 -0.35
C PHE A 156 -15.99 4.52 -1.58
N ARG A 157 -16.65 5.68 -1.67
CA ARG A 157 -16.53 6.60 -2.81
C ARG A 157 -15.26 7.44 -2.81
N ILE A 158 -14.50 7.45 -1.72
CA ILE A 158 -13.18 8.12 -1.60
C ILE A 158 -12.10 7.41 -2.48
N GLY A 159 -12.51 6.38 -3.24
CA GLY A 159 -11.65 5.65 -4.17
C GLY A 159 -11.14 6.45 -5.37
N GLU A 160 -11.77 7.56 -5.79
CA GLU A 160 -11.33 8.30 -7.00
C GLU A 160 -9.88 8.81 -6.90
N GLU A 161 -9.51 9.46 -5.80
CA GLU A 161 -8.16 10.00 -5.62
C GLU A 161 -7.12 8.89 -5.37
N MET A 162 -7.46 7.86 -4.60
CA MET A 162 -6.56 6.71 -4.41
C MET A 162 -6.36 5.92 -5.71
N THR A 163 -7.36 5.85 -6.57
CA THR A 163 -7.29 5.15 -7.86
C THR A 163 -6.24 5.80 -8.77
N VAL A 164 -6.16 7.14 -8.80
CA VAL A 164 -5.09 7.86 -9.52
C VAL A 164 -3.71 7.50 -8.97
N VAL A 165 -3.55 7.44 -7.65
CA VAL A 165 -2.26 7.08 -7.01
C VAL A 165 -1.88 5.62 -7.30
N ILE A 166 -2.84 4.70 -7.24
CA ILE A 166 -2.63 3.28 -7.56
C ILE A 166 -2.24 3.13 -9.04
N PHE A 167 -2.93 3.80 -9.95
CA PHE A 167 -2.60 3.75 -11.38
C PHE A 167 -1.25 4.39 -11.66
N LYS A 168 -0.90 5.49 -11.00
CA LYS A 168 0.42 6.11 -11.12
C LYS A 168 1.52 5.18 -10.60
N ALA A 169 1.31 4.50 -9.49
CA ALA A 169 2.26 3.50 -8.99
C ALA A 169 2.34 2.27 -9.92
N ALA A 170 1.22 1.78 -10.43
CA ALA A 170 1.16 0.68 -11.39
C ALA A 170 1.83 1.04 -12.71
N SER A 171 1.75 2.30 -13.14
CA SER A 171 2.38 2.81 -14.37
C SER A 171 3.90 2.74 -14.35
N VAL A 172 4.51 2.82 -13.16
CA VAL A 172 5.96 2.67 -12.97
C VAL A 172 6.41 1.24 -13.23
N VAL A 173 5.56 0.26 -12.90
CA VAL A 173 5.86 -1.17 -13.07
C VAL A 173 5.45 -1.65 -14.47
N ASN A 174 4.35 -1.14 -15.00
CA ASN A 174 3.89 -1.43 -16.34
C ASN A 174 3.41 -0.15 -17.03
N PRO A 175 4.13 0.34 -18.06
CA PRO A 175 3.81 1.60 -18.72
C PRO A 175 2.43 1.60 -19.41
N SER A 176 1.76 0.45 -19.55
CA SER A 176 0.39 0.38 -20.05
C SER A 176 -0.65 1.07 -19.16
N PHE A 177 -0.35 1.26 -17.87
CA PHE A 177 -1.23 1.97 -16.93
C PHE A 177 -0.93 3.48 -16.87
N ALA A 178 0.09 3.97 -17.59
CA ALA A 178 0.43 5.39 -17.62
C ALA A 178 -0.66 6.24 -18.29
N SER A 179 -1.24 5.75 -19.40
CA SER A 179 -2.37 6.41 -20.06
C SER A 179 -3.62 6.46 -19.18
N LEU A 180 -3.84 5.43 -18.34
CA LEU A 180 -4.94 5.40 -17.37
C LEU A 180 -4.76 6.38 -16.21
N SER A 181 -3.54 6.83 -15.93
CA SER A 181 -3.23 7.82 -14.90
C SER A 181 -3.62 9.25 -15.32
N GLU A 182 -3.83 9.52 -16.61
CA GLU A 182 -4.18 10.86 -17.11
C GLU A 182 -5.66 11.21 -16.89
N GLY A 183 -6.47 10.30 -16.34
CA GLY A 183 -7.79 10.59 -15.74
C GLY A 183 -8.95 10.84 -16.71
N ASP A 184 -8.69 10.88 -18.03
CA ASP A 184 -9.70 11.18 -19.05
C ASP A 184 -9.91 10.05 -20.08
N VAL A 185 -9.28 8.89 -19.90
CA VAL A 185 -9.45 7.78 -20.85
C VAL A 185 -10.86 7.20 -20.74
N THR A 186 -11.59 7.25 -21.85
CA THR A 186 -12.92 6.66 -21.97
C THR A 186 -12.85 5.13 -22.13
N VAL A 187 -13.94 4.42 -21.87
CA VAL A 187 -14.00 2.96 -22.02
C VAL A 187 -13.60 2.53 -23.44
N ASP A 188 -14.04 3.26 -24.47
CA ASP A 188 -13.69 2.94 -25.85
C ASP A 188 -12.21 3.15 -26.15
N GLU A 189 -11.65 4.28 -25.73
CA GLU A 189 -10.23 4.57 -25.92
C GLU A 189 -9.36 3.55 -25.21
N PHE A 190 -9.77 3.09 -24.02
CA PHE A 190 -9.10 2.01 -23.32
C PHE A 190 -9.15 0.69 -24.11
N LEU A 191 -10.32 0.29 -24.60
CA LEU A 191 -10.47 -0.94 -25.40
C LEU A 191 -9.64 -0.88 -26.68
N LEU A 192 -9.67 0.24 -27.41
CA LEU A 192 -8.86 0.44 -28.61
C LEU A 192 -7.35 0.39 -28.32
N SER A 193 -6.92 0.88 -27.15
CA SER A 193 -5.52 0.79 -26.73
C SER A 193 -5.07 -0.67 -26.51
N LEU A 194 -5.97 -1.55 -26.05
CA LEU A 194 -5.70 -2.98 -25.90
C LEU A 194 -5.60 -3.69 -27.25
N GLU A 195 -6.48 -3.35 -28.20
CA GLU A 195 -6.48 -3.92 -29.55
C GLU A 195 -5.22 -3.53 -30.33
N LYS A 196 -4.85 -2.24 -30.30
CA LYS A 196 -3.65 -1.71 -30.98
C LYS A 196 -2.37 -2.37 -30.49
N ARG A 197 -2.29 -2.70 -29.18
CA ARG A 197 -1.14 -3.40 -28.58
C ARG A 197 -1.07 -4.86 -28.98
N LYS A 198 -2.22 -5.55 -29.02
CA LYS A 198 -2.31 -6.94 -29.47
C LYS A 198 -1.87 -7.09 -30.93
N GLY A 199 -2.08 -6.07 -31.75
CA GLY A 199 -1.56 -5.97 -33.13
C GLY A 199 -0.04 -5.67 -33.21
N GLN A 200 0.50 -4.87 -32.29
CA GLN A 200 1.94 -4.55 -32.22
C GLN A 200 2.79 -5.75 -31.75
N ASP A 201 2.35 -6.45 -30.71
CA ASP A 201 3.05 -7.65 -30.21
C ASP A 201 3.00 -8.81 -31.23
N ALA A 202 1.98 -8.84 -32.10
CA ALA A 202 1.87 -9.81 -33.19
C ALA A 202 2.75 -9.47 -34.42
N SER A 203 3.17 -8.21 -34.58
CA SER A 203 3.99 -7.75 -35.72
C SER A 203 5.49 -7.94 -35.52
N GLU A 204 5.98 -8.13 -34.29
CA GLU A 204 7.41 -8.36 -34.03
C GLU A 204 7.87 -9.83 -34.20
N GLN A 205 6.97 -10.78 -34.46
CA GLN A 205 7.32 -12.20 -34.65
C GLN A 205 7.06 -12.79 -36.04
N ALA A 206 6.71 -11.98 -37.05
CA ALA A 206 6.56 -12.50 -38.40
C ALA A 206 7.14 -11.55 -39.46
N LEU A 207 8.39 -11.81 -39.83
CA LEU A 207 8.88 -11.98 -41.22
C LEU A 207 10.42 -12.09 -41.17
N PRO A 208 11.06 -13.01 -41.93
CA PRO A 208 10.96 -12.95 -43.39
C PRO A 208 10.91 -14.32 -44.10
N GLN A 209 10.18 -14.39 -45.20
CA GLN A 209 10.75 -14.89 -46.46
C GLN A 209 9.86 -14.53 -47.65
N ALA A 210 10.47 -13.83 -48.60
CA ALA A 210 9.91 -13.46 -49.88
C ALA A 210 9.79 -14.68 -50.80
N ALA A 211 8.74 -14.71 -51.62
CA ALA A 211 8.74 -15.38 -52.91
C ALA A 211 8.24 -14.38 -53.96
N PRO A 212 8.92 -14.25 -55.13
CA PRO A 212 8.63 -13.23 -56.11
C PRO A 212 7.56 -13.71 -57.11
N GLY A 213 6.64 -12.80 -57.45
CA GLY A 213 5.84 -12.89 -58.67
C GLY A 213 4.36 -13.16 -58.45
N MET A 214 3.57 -12.08 -58.41
CA MET A 214 2.34 -11.97 -59.20
C MET A 214 1.82 -10.54 -59.15
N ASN A 215 1.39 -10.06 -60.31
CA ASN A 215 1.09 -8.67 -60.60
C ASN A 215 -0.06 -8.11 -59.77
N ALA A 216 0.11 -6.87 -59.34
CA ALA A 216 -0.96 -6.02 -58.84
C ALA A 216 -1.96 -5.74 -59.98
N LEU A 217 -3.21 -6.17 -59.81
CA LEU A 217 -4.36 -5.49 -60.41
C LEU A 217 -5.63 -5.76 -59.60
N ASP A 218 -5.87 -4.83 -58.67
CA ASP A 218 -7.07 -3.99 -58.70
C ASP A 218 -8.43 -4.68 -58.49
N LEU A 219 -8.65 -5.31 -57.33
CA LEU A 219 -10.00 -5.57 -56.79
C LEU A 219 -10.04 -5.94 -55.28
N GLY A 220 -9.36 -5.19 -54.41
CA GLY A 220 -9.33 -5.53 -52.96
C GLY A 220 -9.39 -4.36 -51.97
N LEU A 221 -9.01 -3.15 -52.38
CA LEU A 221 -8.76 -2.03 -51.45
C LEU A 221 -10.02 -1.27 -50.96
N LEU A 222 -11.23 -1.67 -51.37
CA LEU A 222 -12.48 -1.09 -50.88
C LEU A 222 -13.27 -2.01 -49.93
N PHE A 223 -12.87 -3.27 -49.78
CA PHE A 223 -13.51 -4.20 -48.84
C PHE A 223 -12.79 -4.28 -47.47
N ASP A 224 -11.50 -3.94 -47.39
CA ASP A 224 -10.74 -4.01 -46.13
C ASP A 224 -11.15 -2.92 -45.12
N ALA A 225 -11.29 -1.66 -45.55
CA ALA A 225 -11.59 -0.55 -44.62
C ALA A 225 -12.98 -0.68 -43.95
N ARG A 226 -13.96 -1.26 -44.64
CA ARG A 226 -15.31 -1.46 -44.10
C ARG A 226 -15.36 -2.67 -43.16
N GLN A 227 -14.56 -3.69 -43.44
CA GLN A 227 -14.48 -4.90 -42.62
C GLN A 227 -13.71 -4.65 -41.33
N GLU A 228 -12.65 -3.83 -41.37
CA GLU A 228 -11.95 -3.34 -40.19
C GLU A 228 -12.85 -2.49 -39.28
N GLN A 229 -13.63 -1.56 -39.86
CA GLN A 229 -14.59 -0.76 -39.08
C GLN A 229 -15.67 -1.61 -38.40
N VAL A 230 -16.14 -2.67 -39.07
CA VAL A 230 -17.12 -3.60 -38.50
C VAL A 230 -16.48 -4.47 -37.41
N ALA A 231 -15.24 -4.94 -37.61
CA ALA A 231 -14.52 -5.72 -36.61
C ALA A 231 -14.23 -4.91 -35.34
N GLN A 232 -13.81 -3.66 -35.51
CA GLN A 232 -13.55 -2.72 -34.41
C GLN A 232 -14.83 -2.40 -33.63
N ALA A 233 -15.96 -2.17 -34.33
CA ALA A 233 -17.25 -1.94 -33.69
C ALA A 233 -17.72 -3.17 -32.88
N LEU A 234 -17.53 -4.39 -33.40
CA LEU A 234 -17.85 -5.63 -32.69
C LEU A 234 -16.95 -5.87 -31.48
N PHE A 235 -15.66 -5.53 -31.58
CA PHE A 235 -14.71 -5.62 -30.47
C PHE A 235 -15.09 -4.64 -29.35
N LEU A 236 -15.38 -3.39 -29.68
CA LEU A 236 -15.86 -2.39 -28.72
C LEU A 236 -17.16 -2.83 -28.05
N GLN A 237 -18.12 -3.36 -28.82
CA GLN A 237 -19.39 -3.85 -28.29
C GLN A 237 -19.18 -5.03 -27.31
N ALA A 238 -18.35 -6.02 -27.68
CA ALA A 238 -18.04 -7.15 -26.81
C ALA A 238 -17.27 -6.73 -25.55
N GLY A 239 -16.36 -5.76 -25.67
CA GLY A 239 -15.63 -5.18 -24.54
C GLY A 239 -16.56 -4.46 -23.57
N ARG A 240 -17.46 -3.61 -24.08
CA ARG A 240 -18.48 -2.94 -23.26
C ARG A 240 -19.42 -3.95 -22.60
N GLU A 241 -19.79 -5.03 -23.26
CA GLU A 241 -20.65 -6.08 -22.70
C GLU A 241 -19.96 -6.86 -21.56
N GLN A 242 -18.66 -7.14 -21.68
CA GLN A 242 -17.88 -7.73 -20.59
C GLN A 242 -17.80 -6.79 -19.38
N ILE A 243 -17.54 -5.50 -19.60
CA ILE A 243 -17.48 -4.51 -18.51
C ILE A 243 -18.89 -4.27 -17.92
N ALA A 244 -19.94 -4.32 -18.73
CA ALA A 244 -21.33 -4.27 -18.28
C ALA A 244 -21.68 -5.46 -17.38
N THR A 245 -21.19 -6.64 -17.71
CA THR A 245 -21.36 -7.85 -16.89
C THR A 245 -20.65 -7.72 -15.53
N LEU A 246 -19.52 -7.00 -15.48
CA LEU A 246 -18.78 -6.74 -14.25
C LEU A 246 -19.44 -5.69 -13.37
N THR A 247 -19.99 -4.62 -13.98
CA THR A 247 -20.64 -3.50 -13.28
C THR A 247 -22.11 -3.75 -12.92
N GLY A 248 -22.77 -4.69 -13.60
CA GLY A 248 -24.20 -4.98 -13.44
C GLY A 248 -25.11 -3.97 -14.13
N ARG A 249 -24.58 -3.11 -15.01
CA ARG A 249 -25.34 -2.11 -15.78
C ARG A 249 -24.78 -1.98 -17.20
N PRO A 250 -25.56 -1.50 -18.18
CA PRO A 250 -25.01 -1.12 -19.48
C PRO A 250 -23.97 0.00 -19.31
N VAL A 251 -22.86 -0.12 -20.04
CA VAL A 251 -21.72 0.82 -20.01
C VAL A 251 -21.67 1.54 -21.36
N ALA A 252 -21.77 2.87 -21.33
CA ALA A 252 -21.56 3.68 -22.52
C ALA A 252 -20.06 3.85 -22.80
N GLY A 253 -19.70 3.97 -24.08
CA GLY A 253 -18.29 4.07 -24.51
C GLY A 253 -17.59 5.34 -24.04
N GLU A 254 -18.35 6.42 -23.81
CA GLU A 254 -17.88 7.75 -23.38
C GLU A 254 -17.63 7.85 -21.86
N GLU A 255 -18.00 6.82 -21.09
CA GLU A 255 -17.78 6.83 -19.65
C GLU A 255 -16.29 6.73 -19.33
N LYS A 256 -15.86 7.37 -18.24
CA LYS A 256 -14.48 7.24 -17.75
C LYS A 256 -14.26 5.83 -17.22
N ILE A 257 -13.23 5.15 -17.72
CA ILE A 257 -12.95 3.76 -17.32
C ILE A 257 -12.65 3.64 -15.81
N SER A 258 -12.09 4.68 -15.19
CA SER A 258 -11.88 4.78 -13.73
C SER A 258 -13.19 4.60 -12.95
N ASP A 259 -14.24 5.30 -13.38
CA ASP A 259 -15.52 5.38 -12.68
C ASP A 259 -16.27 4.06 -12.84
N VAL A 260 -16.19 3.49 -14.05
CA VAL A 260 -16.78 2.19 -14.40
C VAL A 260 -16.11 1.06 -13.62
N LEU A 261 -14.77 1.09 -13.49
CA LEU A 261 -14.03 0.05 -12.79
C LEU A 261 -14.16 0.16 -11.26
N SER A 262 -14.19 1.39 -10.73
CA SER A 262 -14.55 1.68 -9.34
C SER A 262 -15.95 1.16 -9.01
N LEU A 263 -16.92 1.43 -9.89
CA LEU A 263 -18.28 0.91 -9.75
C LEU A 263 -18.33 -0.61 -9.86
N ALA A 264 -17.57 -1.24 -10.77
CA ALA A 264 -17.50 -2.70 -10.87
C ALA A 264 -16.97 -3.34 -9.60
N LEU A 265 -15.89 -2.78 -9.03
CA LEU A 265 -15.33 -3.22 -7.76
C LEU A 265 -16.33 -3.04 -6.63
N GLN A 266 -17.02 -1.90 -6.58
CA GLN A 266 -18.06 -1.64 -5.59
C GLN A 266 -19.21 -2.63 -5.73
N THR A 267 -19.74 -2.86 -6.93
CA THR A 267 -20.84 -3.80 -7.17
C THR A 267 -20.42 -5.24 -6.86
N LYS A 268 -19.17 -5.65 -7.14
CA LYS A 268 -18.68 -6.98 -6.79
C LYS A 268 -18.42 -7.12 -5.29
N LEU A 269 -17.89 -6.09 -4.62
CA LEU A 269 -17.77 -6.07 -3.16
C LEU A 269 -19.15 -6.17 -2.52
N ILE A 270 -20.11 -5.36 -2.96
CA ILE A 270 -21.49 -5.43 -2.51
C ILE A 270 -22.08 -6.81 -2.83
N ALA A 271 -21.92 -7.36 -4.04
CA ALA A 271 -22.47 -8.67 -4.38
C ALA A 271 -21.84 -9.83 -3.59
N LEU A 272 -20.55 -9.74 -3.26
CA LEU A 272 -19.85 -10.70 -2.40
C LEU A 272 -20.29 -10.56 -0.94
N LEU A 273 -20.47 -9.33 -0.46
CA LEU A 273 -20.91 -9.01 0.91
C LEU A 273 -22.41 -9.19 1.11
N SER A 274 -23.21 -9.03 0.07
CA SER A 274 -24.68 -9.11 0.06
C SER A 274 -25.19 -10.41 -0.57
N GLY A 275 -24.30 -11.40 -0.72
CA GLY A 275 -24.50 -12.67 -1.43
C GLY A 275 -25.97 -13.08 -1.59
N GLY A 276 -26.39 -13.32 -2.85
CA GLY A 276 -27.76 -13.60 -3.23
C GLY A 276 -28.53 -14.46 -2.21
N LYS A 277 -29.69 -13.96 -1.78
CA LYS A 277 -30.60 -14.53 -0.76
C LYS A 277 -30.03 -14.68 0.67
N ALA A 278 -28.75 -14.43 0.93
CA ALA A 278 -28.14 -14.48 2.26
C ALA A 278 -28.16 -13.13 3.03
N ALA A 279 -28.53 -12.02 2.36
CA ALA A 279 -28.64 -10.70 2.97
C ALA A 279 -29.64 -10.59 4.15
N GLN A 280 -30.49 -11.60 4.38
CA GLN A 280 -31.35 -11.64 5.57
C GLN A 280 -30.66 -12.20 6.83
N HIS A 281 -29.44 -12.76 6.73
CA HIS A 281 -28.78 -13.46 7.85
C HIS A 281 -27.33 -13.05 8.12
N ILE A 282 -26.76 -12.08 7.39
CA ILE A 282 -25.42 -11.60 7.72
C ILE A 282 -25.54 -10.68 8.93
N PRO A 283 -24.96 -11.04 10.09
CA PRO A 283 -24.99 -10.17 11.26
C PRO A 283 -24.31 -8.85 10.89
N SER A 284 -24.92 -7.73 11.24
CA SER A 284 -24.42 -6.38 10.94
C SER A 284 -22.95 -6.18 11.37
N GLN A 285 -22.50 -6.92 12.39
CA GLN A 285 -21.14 -6.94 12.92
C GLN A 285 -20.08 -7.54 11.98
N ALA A 286 -20.47 -8.37 11.00
CA ALA A 286 -19.51 -8.99 10.07
C ALA A 286 -18.94 -7.97 9.06
N ILE A 287 -19.69 -6.92 8.74
CA ILE A 287 -19.32 -5.96 7.70
C ILE A 287 -18.08 -5.14 8.11
N PRO A 288 -18.02 -4.49 9.29
CA PRO A 288 -16.81 -3.80 9.75
C PRO A 288 -15.58 -4.70 9.79
N PHE A 289 -15.76 -5.99 10.13
CA PHE A 289 -14.67 -6.97 10.13
C PHE A 289 -14.12 -7.24 8.72
N PHE A 290 -14.99 -7.48 7.74
CA PHE A 290 -14.53 -7.66 6.36
C PHE A 290 -13.85 -6.42 5.81
N LEU A 291 -14.37 -5.23 6.15
CA LEU A 291 -13.79 -3.98 5.70
C LEU A 291 -12.44 -3.70 6.35
N SER A 292 -12.28 -3.99 7.64
CA SER A 292 -10.99 -3.89 8.32
C SER A 292 -9.98 -4.91 7.81
N LEU A 293 -10.42 -6.13 7.44
CA LEU A 293 -9.59 -7.12 6.79
C LEU A 293 -9.12 -6.67 5.39
N LEU A 294 -10.02 -6.07 4.60
CA LEU A 294 -9.67 -5.48 3.31
C LEU A 294 -8.67 -4.33 3.49
N LEU A 295 -8.90 -3.47 4.48
CA LEU A 295 -7.98 -2.39 4.83
C LEU A 295 -6.63 -2.94 5.29
N PHE A 296 -6.62 -4.01 6.08
CA PHE A 296 -5.39 -4.67 6.51
C PHE A 296 -4.56 -5.16 5.32
N LEU A 297 -5.18 -5.84 4.35
CA LEU A 297 -4.48 -6.36 3.17
C LEU A 297 -3.95 -5.24 2.25
N THR A 298 -4.74 -4.18 2.08
CA THR A 298 -4.33 -3.01 1.30
C THR A 298 -3.20 -2.25 1.98
N LEU A 299 -3.30 -1.98 3.29
CA LEU A 299 -2.23 -1.38 4.08
C LEU A 299 -0.99 -2.25 4.11
N LEU A 300 -1.10 -3.57 4.25
CA LEU A 300 0.04 -4.48 4.24
C LEU A 300 0.85 -4.33 2.94
N THR A 301 0.16 -4.27 1.81
CA THR A 301 0.77 -4.08 0.49
C THR A 301 1.36 -2.68 0.35
N PHE A 302 0.60 -1.66 0.70
CA PHE A 302 0.99 -0.26 0.58
C PHE A 302 2.17 0.10 1.48
N VAL A 303 2.10 -0.24 2.77
CA VAL A 303 3.15 0.02 3.76
C VAL A 303 4.41 -0.78 3.41
N SER A 304 4.30 -1.98 2.84
CA SER A 304 5.46 -2.73 2.31
C SER A 304 6.19 -1.96 1.20
N LEU A 305 5.46 -1.26 0.33
CA LEU A 305 6.03 -0.42 -0.73
C LEU A 305 6.66 0.86 -0.17
N VAL A 306 6.04 1.48 0.83
CA VAL A 306 6.52 2.73 1.45
C VAL A 306 7.67 2.50 2.44
N ALA A 307 7.74 1.34 3.08
CA ALA A 307 8.75 1.03 4.10
C ALA A 307 10.20 1.25 3.63
N PRO A 308 10.64 0.81 2.43
CA PRO A 308 11.98 1.13 1.91
C PRO A 308 12.30 2.62 1.87
N LEU A 309 11.31 3.48 1.55
CA LEU A 309 11.47 4.93 1.56
C LEU A 309 11.66 5.44 2.99
N CYS A 310 10.88 4.95 3.96
CA CYS A 310 11.06 5.27 5.37
C CYS A 310 12.44 4.83 5.88
N ILE A 311 12.95 3.67 5.45
CA ILE A 311 14.31 3.19 5.78
C ILE A 311 15.37 4.12 5.20
N LEU A 312 15.16 4.62 3.97
CA LEU A 312 16.07 5.58 3.33
C LEU A 312 16.12 6.91 4.11
N VAL A 313 14.96 7.43 4.53
CA VAL A 313 14.88 8.62 5.39
C VAL A 313 15.58 8.38 6.73
N ALA A 314 15.31 7.24 7.37
CA ALA A 314 15.95 6.84 8.63
C ALA A 314 17.48 6.76 8.49
N HIS A 315 17.98 6.22 7.37
CA HIS A 315 19.40 6.16 7.05
C HIS A 315 20.01 7.56 6.86
N GLY A 316 19.29 8.48 6.24
CA GLY A 316 19.69 9.88 6.13
C GLY A 316 19.86 10.55 7.51
N ILE A 317 18.88 10.37 8.40
CA ILE A 317 18.94 10.88 9.77
C ILE A 317 20.09 10.22 10.55
N PHE A 318 20.28 8.90 10.39
CA PHE A 318 21.39 8.17 11.00
C PHE A 318 22.75 8.75 10.58
N ARG A 319 22.96 9.00 9.28
CA ARG A 319 24.18 9.64 8.77
C ARG A 319 24.38 11.03 9.33
N LEU A 320 23.32 11.83 9.43
CA LEU A 320 23.38 13.15 10.05
C LEU A 320 23.81 13.06 11.52
N ALA A 321 23.26 12.11 12.28
CA ALA A 321 23.62 11.90 13.68
C ALA A 321 25.09 11.43 13.87
N LEU A 322 25.62 10.64 12.93
CA LEU A 322 27.05 10.30 12.89
C LEU A 322 27.91 11.53 12.58
N TRP A 323 27.50 12.34 11.61
CA TRP A 323 28.23 13.55 11.24
C TRP A 323 28.28 14.59 12.38
N LEU A 324 27.18 14.74 13.12
CA LEU A 324 27.10 15.57 14.33
C LEU A 324 27.83 14.98 15.54
N GLY A 325 28.35 13.74 15.45
CA GLY A 325 29.07 13.07 16.53
C GLY A 325 28.19 12.63 17.70
N TRP A 326 26.86 12.57 17.52
CA TRP A 326 25.92 12.03 18.51
C TRP A 326 26.02 10.51 18.61
N LEU A 327 26.32 9.87 17.47
CA LEU A 327 26.59 8.44 17.36
C LEU A 327 28.04 8.23 16.93
N ARG A 328 28.63 7.12 17.39
CA ARG A 328 29.93 6.63 16.93
C ARG A 328 29.80 5.15 16.60
N LEU A 329 30.36 4.75 15.46
CA LEU A 329 30.52 3.35 15.11
C LEU A 329 31.80 2.86 15.78
N ASP A 330 31.66 1.96 16.74
CA ASP A 330 32.79 1.33 17.41
C ASP A 330 33.10 -0.02 16.77
N THR A 331 34.36 -0.44 16.86
CA THR A 331 34.84 -1.72 16.33
C THR A 331 35.11 -2.68 17.48
N ALA A 332 34.36 -3.78 17.56
CA ALA A 332 34.59 -4.84 18.52
C ALA A 332 35.23 -6.06 17.84
N SER A 333 36.24 -6.66 18.48
CA SER A 333 36.81 -7.93 18.03
C SER A 333 35.89 -9.09 18.42
N VAL A 334 35.38 -9.84 17.44
CA VAL A 334 34.52 -11.01 17.66
C VAL A 334 35.26 -12.27 17.16
N GLN A 335 35.30 -13.33 17.98
CA GLN A 335 35.79 -14.64 17.55
C GLN A 335 34.71 -15.31 16.69
N GLN A 336 35.00 -15.57 15.42
CA GLN A 336 34.14 -16.36 14.55
C GLN A 336 34.71 -17.76 14.35
N GLU A 337 33.92 -18.78 14.64
CA GLU A 337 34.21 -20.15 14.21
C GLU A 337 34.11 -20.22 12.69
N LYS A 338 35.26 -20.42 12.03
CA LYS A 338 35.28 -20.82 10.62
C LYS A 338 34.94 -22.30 10.55
N LEU A 339 33.76 -22.62 10.03
CA LEU A 339 33.54 -23.95 9.45
C LEU A 339 34.50 -24.09 8.27
N ALA A 340 35.55 -24.90 8.45
CA ALA A 340 36.41 -25.30 7.35
C ALA A 340 35.54 -26.05 6.33
N ALA A 341 35.50 -25.54 5.10
CA ALA A 341 34.76 -26.14 3.99
C ALA A 341 35.37 -27.47 3.56
#